data_AF-A0A3A9UX77-F1
#
_entry.id   AF-A0A3A9UX77-F1
#
_cell.length_a   1.000
_cell.length_b   1.000
_cell.length_c   1.000
_cell.angle_alpha   90.00
_cell.angle_beta   90.00
_cell.angle_gamma   90.00
#
_symmetry.space_group_name_H-M   'P 1'
#
loop_
_entity.id
_entity.type
_entity.pdbx_description
1 polymer ?
#
loop_
_entity_poly.entity_id
_entity_poly.type
_entity_poly.pdbx_seq_one_letter_code
_entity_poly.pdbx_strand_id
1 'polypeptide(L)'
;MQLVSNDAQIELLVNGDPLILKLLYTKLLPRVIVYIKRNNGTAQDAEEIFQNALFQLITRAKVNSVQIKSSFEGYIFTICKNLWLKELNNRKKEVRNEGVFELKANENDTITSILEQEKWDLFEEKLKLLTDNCRALLKDFFNKVSYKTIVAKFKYSCENVAFQRVFKCKKKLADLIKADSKYRNLVS
;
A
#
# COMPACT_ATOMS: atom_id res chain seq x y z
N MET A 1 -13.87 3.61 27.42
CA MET A 1 -13.63 2.91 26.14
C MET A 1 -12.84 1.65 26.48
N GLN A 2 -13.46 0.47 26.43
CA GLN A 2 -12.83 -0.80 26.80
C GLN A 2 -11.51 -0.96 26.03
N LEU A 3 -10.45 -1.36 26.73
CA LEU A 3 -9.15 -1.72 26.16
C LEU A 3 -9.34 -3.00 25.36
N VAL A 4 -9.72 -2.86 24.09
CA VAL A 4 -9.70 -3.96 23.12
C VAL A 4 -8.25 -4.42 23.02
N SER A 5 -8.00 -5.72 23.20
CA SER A 5 -6.67 -6.32 23.07
C SER A 5 -6.05 -5.98 21.70
N ASN A 6 -4.72 -5.88 21.63
CA ASN A 6 -3.99 -5.69 20.37
C ASN A 6 -4.41 -6.73 19.31
N ASP A 7 -4.65 -7.98 19.70
CA ASP A 7 -5.06 -9.06 18.79
C ASP A 7 -6.44 -8.78 18.19
N ALA A 8 -7.39 -8.33 19.01
CA ALA A 8 -8.71 -7.94 18.54
C ALA A 8 -8.65 -6.69 17.65
N GLN A 9 -7.75 -5.73 17.91
CA GLN A 9 -7.54 -4.58 17.01
C GLN A 9 -6.94 -4.99 15.66
N ILE A 10 -6.03 -5.97 15.66
CA ILE A 10 -5.49 -6.55 14.43
C ILE A 10 -6.60 -7.24 13.63
N GLU A 11 -7.43 -8.05 14.30
CA GLU A 11 -8.54 -8.76 13.64
C GLU A 11 -9.55 -7.78 13.03
N LEU A 12 -9.95 -6.76 13.77
CA LEU A 12 -10.80 -5.69 13.28
C LEU A 12 -10.18 -5.00 12.05
N LEU A 13 -8.87 -4.71 12.09
CA LEU A 13 -8.17 -4.09 10.95
C LEU A 13 -8.14 -5.01 9.73
N VAL A 14 -7.86 -6.30 9.93
CA VAL A 14 -7.80 -7.34 8.88
C VAL A 14 -9.15 -7.53 8.19
N ASN A 15 -10.23 -7.46 8.97
CA ASN A 15 -11.61 -7.55 8.48
C ASN A 15 -12.13 -6.23 7.88
N GLY A 16 -11.36 -5.15 8.02
CA GLY A 16 -11.76 -3.83 7.54
C GLY A 16 -12.91 -3.26 8.36
N ASP A 17 -12.87 -3.41 9.68
CA ASP A 17 -13.86 -2.80 10.56
C ASP A 17 -13.81 -1.26 10.47
N PRO A 18 -14.96 -0.60 10.35
CA PRO A 18 -14.97 0.84 10.13
C PRO A 18 -14.59 1.67 11.36
N LEU A 19 -14.75 1.14 12.57
CA LEU A 19 -14.43 1.86 13.81
C LEU A 19 -12.91 1.91 14.04
N ILE A 20 -12.21 0.79 13.83
CA ILE A 20 -10.74 0.79 13.96
C ILE A 20 -10.09 1.69 12.89
N LEU A 21 -10.59 1.67 11.65
CA LEU A 21 -10.08 2.54 10.61
C LEU A 21 -10.39 4.01 10.90
N LYS A 22 -11.60 4.35 11.35
CA LYS A 22 -11.91 5.71 11.80
C LYS A 22 -10.98 6.16 12.94
N LEU A 23 -10.71 5.30 13.92
CA LEU A 23 -9.78 5.60 15.01
C LEU A 23 -8.38 5.93 14.49
N LEU A 24 -7.85 5.08 13.59
CA LEU A 24 -6.51 5.24 13.03
C LEU A 24 -6.38 6.53 12.19
N TYR A 25 -7.36 6.84 11.35
CA TYR A 25 -7.33 8.07 10.53
C TYR A 25 -7.54 9.35 11.35
N THR A 26 -8.33 9.29 12.42
CA THR A 26 -8.59 10.49 13.25
C THR A 26 -7.53 10.75 14.30
N LYS A 27 -6.91 9.71 14.86
CA LYS A 27 -5.94 9.85 15.95
C LYS A 27 -4.49 9.65 15.53
N LEU A 28 -4.22 8.69 14.64
CA LEU A 28 -2.85 8.30 14.30
C LEU A 28 -2.32 9.06 13.09
N LEU A 29 -3.10 9.17 12.01
CA LEU A 29 -2.68 9.87 10.79
C LEU A 29 -2.21 11.32 11.04
N PRO A 30 -2.86 12.16 11.86
CA PRO A 30 -2.36 13.51 12.14
C PRO A 30 -0.95 13.51 12.76
N ARG A 31 -0.65 12.55 13.62
CA ARG A 31 0.67 12.39 14.24
C ARG A 31 1.73 11.96 13.22
N VAL A 32 1.35 11.09 12.29
CA VAL A 32 2.21 10.65 11.18
C VAL A 32 2.51 11.83 10.24
N ILE A 33 1.51 12.65 9.90
CA ILE A 33 1.69 13.87 9.10
C ILE A 33 2.69 14.82 9.75
N VAL A 34 2.54 15.09 11.05
CA VAL A 34 3.48 15.96 11.78
C VAL A 34 4.90 15.39 11.76
N TYR A 35 5.05 14.08 11.99
CA TYR A 35 6.36 13.43 11.95
C TYR A 35 7.00 13.54 10.57
N ILE A 36 6.29 13.19 9.51
CA ILE A 36 6.84 13.16 8.14
C ILE A 36 7.16 14.58 7.65
N LYS A 37 6.31 15.56 7.93
CA LYS A 37 6.61 16.97 7.64
C LYS A 37 7.88 17.47 8.31
N ARG A 38 8.14 17.05 9.56
CA ARG A 38 9.38 17.38 10.28
C ARG A 38 10.61 16.66 9.74
N ASN A 39 10.44 15.66 8.88
CA ASN A 39 11.51 14.82 8.34
C ASN A 39 11.52 14.88 6.81
N ASN A 40 11.42 16.08 6.23
CA ASN A 40 11.56 16.33 4.78
C ASN A 40 10.48 15.71 3.88
N GLY A 41 9.27 15.49 4.41
CA GLY A 41 8.13 14.99 3.64
C GLY A 41 6.97 15.96 3.56
N THR A 42 5.98 15.61 2.76
CA THR A 42 4.73 16.35 2.58
C THR A 42 3.56 15.66 3.32
N ALA A 43 2.40 16.31 3.37
CA ALA A 43 1.19 15.66 3.87
C ALA A 43 0.77 14.48 2.98
N GLN A 44 0.98 14.60 1.66
CA GLN A 44 0.69 13.52 0.71
C GLN A 44 1.63 12.33 0.91
N ASP A 45 2.92 12.57 1.12
CA ASP A 45 3.87 11.51 1.51
C ASP A 45 3.40 10.79 2.78
N ALA A 46 2.88 11.55 3.75
CA ALA A 46 2.41 10.98 5.00
C ALA A 46 1.17 10.12 4.85
N GLU A 47 0.20 10.54 4.04
CA GLU A 47 -0.94 9.72 3.68
C GLU A 47 -0.46 8.44 2.98
N GLU A 48 0.42 8.52 2.00
CA GLU A 48 0.95 7.35 1.27
C GLU A 48 1.65 6.35 2.21
N ILE A 49 2.56 6.84 3.06
CA ILE A 49 3.27 6.02 4.05
C ILE A 49 2.29 5.36 5.02
N PHE A 50 1.27 6.09 5.46
CA PHE A 50 0.26 5.56 6.37
C PHE A 50 -0.54 4.42 5.71
N GLN A 51 -0.99 4.60 4.46
CA GLN A 51 -1.67 3.54 3.72
C GLN A 51 -0.80 2.30 3.54
N ASN A 52 0.48 2.51 3.20
CA ASN A 52 1.45 1.44 3.05
C ASN A 52 1.68 0.70 4.37
N ALA A 53 1.74 1.41 5.50
CA ALA A 53 1.87 0.80 6.82
C ALA A 53 0.66 -0.08 7.18
N LEU A 54 -0.57 0.41 6.94
CA LEU A 54 -1.78 -0.37 7.17
C LEU A 54 -1.82 -1.61 6.27
N PHE A 55 -1.50 -1.45 4.98
CA PHE A 55 -1.46 -2.55 4.02
C PHE A 55 -0.41 -3.61 4.42
N GLN A 56 0.78 -3.18 4.85
CA GLN A 56 1.84 -4.06 5.31
C GLN A 56 1.40 -4.87 6.55
N LEU A 57 0.78 -4.21 7.52
CA LEU A 57 0.27 -4.87 8.72
C LEU A 57 -0.82 -5.90 8.39
N ILE A 58 -1.82 -5.51 7.59
CA ILE A 58 -2.91 -6.41 7.19
C ILE A 58 -2.37 -7.63 6.44
N THR A 59 -1.43 -7.42 5.51
CA THR A 59 -0.85 -8.51 4.72
C THR A 59 -0.06 -9.46 5.60
N ARG A 60 0.75 -8.93 6.52
CA ARG A 60 1.53 -9.74 7.46
C ARG A 60 0.63 -10.55 8.40
N ALA A 61 -0.42 -9.93 8.94
CA ALA A 61 -1.36 -10.58 9.85
C ALA A 61 -2.18 -11.71 9.20
N LYS A 62 -2.37 -11.67 7.88
CA LYS A 62 -3.04 -12.74 7.12
C LYS A 62 -2.18 -13.98 6.88
N VAL A 63 -0.85 -13.82 6.91
CA VAL A 63 0.09 -14.91 6.63
C VAL A 63 0.67 -15.47 7.93
N ASN A 64 0.94 -14.60 8.91
CA ASN A 64 1.60 -14.96 10.15
C ASN A 64 0.89 -14.30 11.35
N SER A 65 0.98 -14.92 12.53
CA SER A 65 0.58 -14.27 13.78
C SER A 65 1.47 -13.05 14.04
N VAL A 66 0.85 -11.88 14.22
CA VAL A 66 1.56 -10.64 14.57
C VAL A 66 1.39 -10.39 16.05
N GLN A 67 2.48 -10.47 16.80
CA GLN A 67 2.49 -10.11 18.22
C GLN A 67 2.93 -8.66 18.39
N ILE A 68 2.06 -7.84 19.00
CA ILE A 68 2.35 -6.44 19.31
C ILE A 68 2.58 -6.32 20.81
N LYS A 69 3.82 -6.03 21.20
CA LYS A 69 4.23 -5.81 22.61
C LYS A 69 4.02 -4.37 23.08
N SER A 70 3.90 -3.43 22.14
CA SER A 70 3.60 -2.01 22.40
C SER A 70 2.09 -1.75 22.35
N SER A 71 1.66 -0.48 22.40
CA SER A 71 0.32 -0.14 21.95
C SER A 71 0.17 -0.39 20.43
N PHE A 72 -1.03 -0.76 20.00
CA PHE A 72 -1.38 -0.94 18.59
C PHE A 72 -1.07 0.29 17.73
N GLU A 73 -1.46 1.48 18.19
CA GLU A 73 -1.17 2.75 17.51
C GLU A 73 0.34 3.03 17.43
N GLY A 74 1.09 2.76 18.51
CA GLY A 74 2.54 2.94 18.55
C GLY A 74 3.28 1.99 17.61
N TYR A 75 2.77 0.77 17.45
CA TYR A 75 3.30 -0.20 16.49
C TYR A 75 3.12 0.29 15.04
N ILE A 76 1.91 0.72 14.67
CA ILE A 76 1.65 1.26 13.32
C ILE A 76 2.46 2.54 13.08
N PHE A 77 2.58 3.41 14.08
CA PHE A 77 3.44 4.59 14.00
C PHE A 77 4.89 4.21 13.69
N THR A 78 5.40 3.16 14.34
CA THR A 78 6.76 2.66 14.12
C THR A 78 6.94 2.11 12.71
N ILE A 79 5.95 1.40 12.16
CA ILE A 79 5.95 0.98 10.75
C ILE A 79 6.05 2.20 9.83
N CYS A 80 5.26 3.25 10.08
CA CYS A 80 5.29 4.49 9.29
C CYS A 80 6.69 5.13 9.31
N LYS A 81 7.32 5.24 10.48
CA LYS A 81 8.68 5.77 10.60
C LYS A 81 9.68 4.97 9.77
N ASN A 82 9.63 3.65 9.86
CA ASN A 82 10.56 2.77 9.15
C ASN A 82 10.39 2.87 7.62
N LEU A 83 9.13 2.90 7.15
CA LEU A 83 8.83 3.11 5.74
C LEU A 83 9.34 4.48 5.25
N TRP A 84 9.16 5.54 6.05
CA TRP A 84 9.64 6.87 5.69
C TRP A 84 11.18 6.96 5.65
N LEU A 85 11.87 6.34 6.61
CA LEU A 85 13.34 6.28 6.57
C LEU A 85 13.86 5.53 5.33
N LYS A 86 13.16 4.45 4.93
CA LYS A 86 13.48 3.74 3.69
C LYS A 86 13.26 4.63 2.46
N GLU A 87 12.16 5.36 2.42
CA GLU A 87 11.83 6.30 1.35
C GLU A 87 12.89 7.40 1.22
N LEU A 88 13.31 8.02 2.33
CA LEU A 88 14.39 9.02 2.33
C LEU A 88 15.70 8.47 1.78
N ASN A 89 16.03 7.21 2.10
CA ASN A 89 17.23 6.57 1.57
C ASN A 89 17.12 6.30 0.06
N ASN A 90 15.93 5.98 -0.44
CA ASN A 90 15.69 5.79 -1.87
C ASN A 90 15.83 7.11 -2.63
N ARG A 91 15.20 8.18 -2.16
CA ARG A 91 15.31 9.52 -2.76
C ARG A 91 16.76 9.99 -2.85
N LYS A 92 17.57 9.72 -1.81
CA LYS A 92 19.02 10.02 -1.83
C LYS A 92 19.79 9.22 -2.88
N LYS A 93 19.39 7.97 -3.14
CA LYS A 93 20.02 7.12 -4.18
C LYS A 93 19.63 7.60 -5.59
N GLU A 94 18.37 7.98 -5.80
CA GLU A 94 17.90 8.52 -7.08
C GLU A 94 18.68 9.79 -7.46
N VAL A 95 18.82 10.75 -6.53
CA VAL A 95 19.63 11.96 -6.75
C VAL A 95 21.11 11.64 -7.05
N ARG A 96 21.65 10.56 -6.46
CA ARG A 96 23.03 10.12 -6.74
C ARG A 96 23.17 9.47 -8.12
N ASN A 97 22.16 8.72 -8.57
CA ASN A 97 22.17 8.02 -9.85
C ASN A 97 21.89 8.96 -11.04
N GLU A 98 21.16 10.06 -10.84
CA GLU A 98 20.99 11.11 -11.86
C GLU A 98 22.32 11.75 -12.30
N GLY A 99 23.40 11.60 -11.51
CA GLY A 99 24.75 12.06 -11.84
C GLY A 99 25.64 11.06 -12.60
N VAL A 100 25.17 9.82 -12.86
CA VAL A 100 25.96 8.78 -13.54
C VAL A 100 25.10 8.09 -14.60
N PHE A 101 24.97 8.73 -15.77
CA PHE A 101 24.57 8.04 -16.99
C PHE A 101 25.80 7.34 -17.60
N GLU A 102 26.14 6.15 -17.08
CA GLU A 102 26.90 5.18 -17.86
C GLU A 102 25.96 4.03 -18.23
N LEU A 103 25.46 4.11 -19.47
CA LEU A 103 24.78 3.02 -20.15
C LEU A 103 25.78 1.87 -20.38
N LYS A 104 25.73 0.85 -19.53
CA LYS A 104 26.17 -0.50 -19.89
C LYS A 104 24.93 -1.37 -20.01
N ALA A 105 24.36 -1.42 -21.22
CA ALA A 105 23.34 -2.40 -21.55
C ALA A 105 23.98 -3.80 -21.52
N ASN A 106 23.67 -4.57 -20.49
CA ASN A 106 24.05 -5.98 -20.39
C ASN A 106 22.92 -6.85 -20.94
N GLU A 107 23.21 -8.04 -21.47
CA GLU A 107 22.20 -9.02 -21.91
C GLU A 107 21.20 -9.40 -20.80
N ASN A 108 21.64 -9.29 -19.53
CA ASN A 108 20.77 -9.42 -18.35
C ASN A 108 19.63 -8.38 -18.32
N ASP A 109 19.83 -7.19 -18.88
CA ASP A 109 18.79 -6.15 -18.94
C ASP A 109 17.69 -6.52 -19.93
N THR A 110 18.04 -7.24 -21.01
CA THR A 110 17.07 -7.67 -22.03
C THR A 110 16.17 -8.78 -21.51
N ILE A 111 16.73 -9.80 -20.85
CA ILE A 111 15.93 -10.88 -20.24
C ILE A 111 15.06 -10.33 -19.09
N THR A 112 15.61 -9.43 -18.28
CA THR A 112 14.85 -8.75 -17.22
C THR A 112 13.69 -7.94 -17.78
N SER A 113 13.92 -7.20 -18.87
CA SER A 113 12.89 -6.40 -19.54
C SER A 113 11.75 -7.27 -20.12
N ILE A 114 12.07 -8.42 -20.71
CA ILE A 114 11.06 -9.37 -21.22
C ILE A 114 10.20 -9.91 -20.06
N LEU A 115 10.83 -10.34 -18.97
CA LEU A 115 10.11 -10.83 -17.78
C LEU A 115 9.23 -9.75 -17.14
N GLU A 116 9.68 -8.50 -17.13
CA GLU A 116 8.88 -7.37 -16.66
C GLU A 116 7.68 -7.09 -17.56
N GLN A 117 7.86 -7.18 -18.88
CA GLN A 117 6.76 -7.05 -19.84
C GLN A 117 5.72 -8.15 -19.66
N GLU A 118 6.13 -9.42 -19.51
CA GLU A 118 5.20 -10.53 -19.29
C GLU A 118 4.41 -10.39 -17.98
N LYS A 119 5.06 -9.89 -16.91
CA LYS A 119 4.38 -9.55 -15.64
C LYS A 119 3.37 -8.43 -15.84
N TRP A 120 3.72 -7.41 -16.63
CA TRP A 120 2.84 -6.28 -16.94
C TRP A 120 1.62 -6.72 -17.75
N ASP A 121 1.83 -7.55 -18.76
CA ASP A 121 0.76 -8.08 -19.61
C ASP A 121 -0.22 -8.93 -18.80
N LEU A 122 0.28 -9.82 -17.94
CA LEU A 122 -0.55 -10.59 -17.02
C LEU A 122 -1.35 -9.67 -16.08
N PHE A 123 -0.70 -8.64 -15.53
CA PHE A 123 -1.36 -7.66 -14.66
C PHE A 123 -2.49 -6.94 -15.41
N GLU A 124 -2.26 -6.46 -16.62
CA GLU A 124 -3.26 -5.74 -17.42
C GLU A 124 -4.42 -6.67 -17.81
N GLU A 125 -4.12 -7.90 -18.20
CA GLU A 125 -5.10 -8.95 -18.50
C GLU A 125 -6.03 -9.18 -17.29
N LYS A 126 -5.47 -9.37 -16.09
CA LYS A 126 -6.29 -9.63 -14.88
C LYS A 126 -7.01 -8.38 -14.39
N LEU A 127 -6.42 -7.20 -14.57
CA LEU A 127 -7.09 -5.93 -14.28
C LEU A 127 -8.35 -5.75 -15.15
N LYS A 128 -8.32 -6.24 -16.40
CA LYS A 128 -9.48 -6.23 -17.30
C LYS A 128 -10.63 -7.16 -16.90
N LEU A 129 -10.39 -8.12 -15.99
CA LEU A 129 -11.43 -9.01 -15.45
C LEU A 129 -12.15 -8.45 -14.22
N LEU A 130 -11.68 -7.32 -13.68
CA LEU A 130 -12.39 -6.62 -12.61
C LEU A 130 -13.59 -5.84 -13.15
N THR A 131 -14.57 -5.59 -12.28
CA THR A 131 -15.67 -4.67 -12.58
C THR A 131 -15.13 -3.28 -12.88
N ASP A 132 -15.84 -2.49 -13.70
CA ASP A 132 -15.41 -1.15 -14.12
C ASP A 132 -15.14 -0.23 -12.92
N ASN A 133 -16.01 -0.29 -11.91
CA ASN A 133 -15.82 0.45 -10.66
C ASN A 133 -14.52 0.06 -9.94
N CYS A 134 -14.20 -1.24 -9.81
CA CYS A 134 -12.95 -1.68 -9.17
C CYS A 134 -11.72 -1.29 -10.00
N ARG A 135 -11.81 -1.43 -11.32
CA ARG A 135 -10.73 -1.08 -12.26
C ARG A 135 -10.41 0.40 -12.20
N ALA A 136 -11.43 1.26 -12.30
CA ALA A 136 -11.29 2.70 -12.20
C ALA A 136 -10.73 3.12 -10.83
N LEU A 137 -11.22 2.50 -9.75
CA LEU A 137 -10.74 2.77 -8.39
C LEU A 137 -9.25 2.42 -8.23
N LEU A 138 -8.84 1.25 -8.73
CA LEU A 138 -7.45 0.84 -8.68
C LEU A 138 -6.56 1.72 -9.56
N LYS A 139 -7.05 2.18 -10.72
CA LYS A 139 -6.32 3.12 -11.58
C LYS A 139 -6.03 4.44 -10.85
N ASP A 140 -7.02 5.02 -10.19
CA ASP A 140 -6.83 6.24 -9.40
C ASP A 140 -5.88 6.01 -8.22
N PHE A 141 -6.02 4.86 -7.54
CA PHE A 141 -5.11 4.47 -6.46
C PHE A 141 -3.66 4.34 -6.93
N PHE A 142 -3.41 3.66 -8.06
CA PHE A 142 -2.05 3.52 -8.61
C PHE A 142 -1.48 4.85 -9.12
N ASN A 143 -2.35 5.75 -9.59
CA ASN A 143 -1.98 7.14 -9.93
C ASN A 143 -1.79 8.04 -8.71
N LYS A 144 -1.77 7.48 -7.49
CA LYS A 144 -1.58 8.22 -6.23
C LYS A 144 -2.60 9.32 -5.98
N VAL A 145 -3.82 9.16 -6.51
CA VAL A 145 -4.92 10.07 -6.21
C VAL A 145 -5.28 9.96 -4.72
N SER A 146 -5.37 11.09 -4.03
CA SER A 146 -5.69 11.13 -2.59
C SER A 146 -7.03 10.46 -2.29
N TYR A 147 -7.13 9.83 -1.13
CA TYR A 147 -8.38 9.19 -0.68
C TYR A 147 -9.53 10.18 -0.59
N LYS A 148 -9.26 11.42 -0.19
CA LYS A 148 -10.25 12.52 -0.21
C LYS A 148 -10.85 12.73 -1.61
N THR A 149 -10.02 12.70 -2.65
CA THR A 149 -10.47 12.85 -4.04
C THR A 149 -11.21 11.61 -4.53
N ILE A 150 -10.72 10.41 -4.18
CA ILE A 150 -11.38 9.14 -4.47
C ILE A 150 -12.79 9.11 -3.86
N VAL A 151 -12.95 9.56 -2.61
CA VAL A 151 -14.25 9.64 -1.93
C VAL A 151 -15.22 10.50 -2.71
N ALA A 152 -14.80 11.70 -3.13
CA ALA A 152 -15.63 12.59 -3.92
C ALA A 152 -16.00 11.98 -5.29
N LYS A 153 -15.02 11.42 -6.01
CA LYS A 153 -15.20 10.86 -7.36
C LYS A 153 -16.14 9.65 -7.39
N PHE A 154 -15.98 8.73 -6.44
CA PHE A 154 -16.78 7.50 -6.37
C PHE A 154 -18.00 7.61 -5.46
N LYS A 155 -18.27 8.81 -4.91
CA LYS A 155 -19.38 9.09 -3.99
C LYS A 155 -19.39 8.16 -2.78
N TYR A 156 -18.22 7.85 -2.24
CA TYR A 156 -18.13 7.10 -0.99
C TYR A 156 -18.48 7.99 0.20
N SER A 157 -18.93 7.39 1.30
CA SER A 157 -19.32 8.16 2.49
C SER A 157 -18.13 8.72 3.27
N CYS A 158 -16.96 8.06 3.22
CA CYS A 158 -15.73 8.53 3.85
C CYS A 158 -14.48 7.81 3.30
N GLU A 159 -13.30 8.32 3.64
CA GLU A 159 -11.99 7.77 3.22
C GLU A 159 -11.81 6.31 3.63
N ASN A 160 -12.38 5.92 4.77
CA ASN A 160 -12.37 4.53 5.22
C ASN A 160 -13.12 3.60 4.23
N VAL A 161 -14.29 3.99 3.73
CA VAL A 161 -15.01 3.18 2.73
C VAL A 161 -14.19 3.07 1.45
N ALA A 162 -13.57 4.17 1.01
CA ALA A 162 -12.66 4.16 -0.13
C ALA A 162 -11.47 3.20 0.10
N PHE A 163 -10.82 3.24 1.26
CA PHE A 163 -9.72 2.33 1.63
C PHE A 163 -10.13 0.87 1.59
N GLN A 164 -11.27 0.53 2.19
CA GLN A 164 -11.78 -0.84 2.18
C GLN A 164 -12.10 -1.32 0.76
N ARG A 165 -12.65 -0.44 -0.09
CA ARG A 165 -12.93 -0.75 -1.49
C ARG A 165 -11.63 -0.99 -2.27
N VAL A 166 -10.63 -0.12 -2.12
CA VAL A 166 -9.29 -0.31 -2.72
C VAL A 166 -8.69 -1.64 -2.27
N PHE A 167 -8.72 -1.91 -0.96
CA PHE A 167 -8.18 -3.15 -0.39
C PHE A 167 -8.88 -4.40 -0.98
N LYS A 168 -10.21 -4.39 -1.06
CA LYS A 168 -11.00 -5.50 -1.64
C LYS A 168 -10.71 -5.69 -3.13
N CYS A 169 -10.68 -4.62 -3.92
CA CYS A 169 -10.38 -4.68 -5.35
C CYS A 169 -8.93 -5.17 -5.59
N LYS A 170 -7.96 -4.68 -4.80
CA LYS A 170 -6.55 -5.10 -4.87
C LYS A 170 -6.38 -6.57 -4.50
N LYS A 171 -7.06 -7.04 -3.44
CA LYS A 171 -7.07 -8.46 -3.08
C LYS A 171 -7.62 -9.30 -4.23
N LYS A 172 -8.78 -8.94 -4.78
CA LYS A 172 -9.37 -9.65 -5.92
C LYS A 172 -8.43 -9.71 -7.13
N LEU A 173 -7.74 -8.62 -7.45
CA LEU A 173 -6.73 -8.59 -8.50
C LEU A 173 -5.57 -9.55 -8.22
N ALA A 174 -5.04 -9.54 -6.99
CA ALA A 174 -3.96 -10.43 -6.58
C ALA A 174 -4.40 -11.91 -6.64
N ASP A 175 -5.63 -12.22 -6.23
CA ASP A 175 -6.18 -13.58 -6.29
C ASP A 175 -6.30 -14.06 -7.76
N LEU A 176 -6.75 -13.20 -8.67
CA LEU A 176 -6.81 -13.49 -10.12
C LEU A 176 -5.42 -13.74 -10.72
N ILE A 177 -4.42 -12.93 -10.34
CA ILE A 177 -3.05 -13.09 -10.81
C ILE A 177 -2.47 -14.42 -10.30
N LYS A 178 -2.60 -14.71 -9.00
CA LYS A 178 -2.05 -15.93 -8.39
C LYS A 178 -2.71 -17.22 -8.87
N ALA A 179 -3.97 -17.15 -9.29
CA ALA A 179 -4.69 -18.29 -9.85
C ALA A 179 -4.24 -18.62 -11.29
N ASP A 180 -3.59 -17.68 -11.99
CA ASP A 180 -3.17 -17.89 -13.37
C ASP A 180 -1.91 -18.76 -13.45
N SER A 181 -1.88 -19.67 -14.43
CA SER A 181 -0.71 -20.54 -14.67
C SER A 181 0.54 -19.75 -15.04
N LYS A 182 0.41 -18.62 -15.77
CA LYS A 182 1.53 -17.75 -16.14
C LYS A 182 2.24 -17.20 -14.90
N TYR A 183 1.52 -16.95 -13.80
CA TYR A 183 2.12 -16.45 -12.56
C TYR A 183 3.17 -17.42 -11.99
N ARG A 184 2.96 -18.73 -12.10
CA ARG A 184 3.93 -19.73 -11.60
C ARG A 184 5.24 -19.68 -12.37
N ASN A 185 5.18 -19.45 -13.67
CA ASN A 185 6.36 -19.35 -14.54
C ASN A 185 7.12 -18.03 -14.35
N LEU A 186 6.43 -16.98 -13.89
CA LEU A 186 7.00 -15.64 -13.69
C LEU A 186 7.62 -15.43 -12.30
N VAL A 187 7.41 -16.39 -11.39
CA VAL A 187 7.84 -16.33 -9.98
C VAL A 187 8.78 -17.49 -9.60
N SER A 188 8.94 -18.50 -10.47
CA SER A 188 9.99 -19.52 -10.36
C SER A 188 11.35 -18.94 -10.67
#